data_AF-A0A0C9V6G3-F1
#
_entry.id   AF-A0A0C9V6G3-F1
#
_cell.length_a   1.000
_cell.length_b   1.000
_cell.length_c   1.000
_cell.angle_alpha   90.00
_cell.angle_beta   90.00
_cell.angle_gamma   90.00
#
_symmetry.space_group_name_H-M   'P 1'
#
loop_
_entity.id
_entity.type
_entity.pdbx_description
1 polymer ?
#
loop_
_entity_poly.entity_id
_entity_poly.type
_entity_poly.pdbx_seq_one_letter_code
_entity_poly.pdbx_strand_id
1 'polypeptide(L)'
;YRCPECFVRPLLCHQCIVQSHRHLPFHRTEVWNGKFFAAAPLATLGSIVSLHSGHGLCPERPKAWYPQNLTVIDVNGVHDIKFCFCYCRTRLPILQQLLYAKLWPATISSPSTAFTFAALDDYHHHTLTSRKSAHDYWQTLCRKTSNGFPDRISVSPHLNAHYICMF
;
A
#
# COMPACT_ATOMS: atom_id res chain seq x y z
N TYR A 1 7.05 12.20 14.95
CA TYR A 1 6.33 11.10 14.26
C TYR A 1 6.53 9.81 15.02
N ARG A 2 5.62 8.85 14.89
CA ARG A 2 5.80 7.48 15.38
C ARG A 2 5.14 6.49 14.42
N CYS A 3 5.47 5.22 14.55
CA CYS A 3 4.75 4.12 13.91
C CYS A 3 4.27 3.14 14.99
N PRO A 4 2.95 2.96 15.20
CA PRO A 4 2.43 1.95 16.12
C PRO A 4 2.66 0.50 15.64
N GLU A 5 2.92 0.27 14.35
CA GLU A 5 3.14 -1.06 13.79
C GLU A 5 4.61 -1.52 13.88
N CYS A 6 5.56 -0.61 14.09
CA CYS A 6 6.93 -0.99 14.44
C CYS A 6 6.97 -1.67 15.81
N PHE A 7 7.82 -2.70 15.93
CA PHE A 7 8.07 -3.40 17.19
C PHE A 7 8.56 -2.45 18.29
N VAL A 8 9.59 -1.65 17.97
CA VAL A 8 10.02 -0.53 18.80
C VAL A 8 9.36 0.73 18.28
N ARG A 9 8.77 1.55 19.16
CA ARG A 9 7.97 2.72 18.80
C ARG A 9 8.64 4.05 19.20
N PRO A 10 9.84 4.36 18.69
CA PRO A 10 10.49 5.62 19.04
C PRO A 10 9.73 6.81 18.44
N LEU A 11 9.85 7.97 19.09
CA LEU A 11 9.51 9.23 18.45
C LEU A 11 10.65 9.61 17.50
N LEU A 12 10.31 9.81 16.23
CA LEU A 12 11.25 10.13 15.15
C LEU A 12 10.94 11.49 14.55
N CYS A 13 11.97 12.17 14.03
CA CYS A 13 11.79 13.33 13.16
C CYS A 13 11.21 12.90 11.80
N HIS A 14 10.81 13.87 10.97
CA HIS A 14 10.24 13.62 9.63
C HIS A 14 11.17 12.76 8.75
N GLN A 15 12.46 13.07 8.72
CA GLN A 15 13.41 12.33 7.87
C GLN A 15 13.62 10.90 8.38
N CYS A 16 13.80 10.73 9.69
CA CYS A 16 14.03 9.41 10.27
C CYS A 16 12.82 8.48 10.10
N ILE A 17 11.58 8.98 10.20
CA ILE A 17 10.39 8.13 10.01
C ILE A 17 10.29 7.65 8.55
N VAL A 18 10.56 8.52 7.56
CA VAL A 18 10.53 8.13 6.15
C VAL A 18 11.66 7.15 5.83
N GLN A 19 12.87 7.40 6.34
CA GLN A 19 14.03 6.54 6.10
C GLN A 19 13.88 5.15 6.72
N SER A 20 13.38 5.05 7.95
CA SER A 20 13.19 3.75 8.62
C SER A 20 12.09 2.90 7.98
N HIS A 21 11.14 3.54 7.27
CA HIS A 21 10.01 2.87 6.62
C HIS A 21 10.18 2.67 5.11
N ARG A 22 11.37 2.90 4.54
CA ARG A 22 11.64 2.72 3.10
C ARG A 22 11.30 1.32 2.57
N HIS A 23 11.32 0.31 3.43
CA HIS A 23 11.01 -1.09 3.12
C HIS A 23 9.75 -1.60 3.81
N LEU A 24 9.02 -0.71 4.49
CA LEU A 24 7.79 -1.00 5.21
C LEU A 24 6.70 -0.01 4.75
N PRO A 25 6.37 0.00 3.44
CA PRO A 25 5.53 1.05 2.87
C PRO A 25 4.07 1.00 3.33
N PHE A 26 3.63 -0.14 3.88
CA PHE A 26 2.28 -0.37 4.39
C PHE A 26 2.18 -0.17 5.89
N HIS A 27 3.24 0.35 6.53
CA HIS A 27 3.14 0.78 7.91
C HIS A 27 2.41 2.13 8.01
N ARG A 28 1.52 2.24 8.98
CA ARG A 28 0.82 3.48 9.32
C ARG A 28 1.65 4.29 10.28
N THR A 29 1.85 5.55 9.94
CA THR A 29 2.59 6.50 10.76
C THR A 29 1.68 7.60 11.26
N GLU A 30 2.06 8.18 12.40
CA GLU A 30 1.29 9.20 13.09
C GLU A 30 2.18 10.39 13.46
N VAL A 31 1.56 11.57 13.51
CA VAL A 31 2.19 12.82 13.95
C VAL A 31 1.46 13.38 15.18
N TRP A 32 2.22 13.87 16.14
CA TRP A 32 1.66 14.60 17.27
C TRP A 32 1.24 15.99 16.81
N ASN A 33 -0.06 16.32 16.91
CA ASN A 33 -0.60 17.62 16.51
C ASN A 33 -0.77 18.61 17.67
N GLY A 34 -0.26 18.28 18.86
CA GLY A 34 -0.46 19.06 20.09
C GLY A 34 -1.56 18.52 21.01
N LYS A 35 -2.48 17.69 20.49
CA LYS A 35 -3.60 17.12 21.27
C LYS A 35 -3.63 15.59 21.22
N PHE A 36 -3.42 15.02 20.04
CA PHE A 36 -3.43 13.58 19.82
C PHE A 36 -2.48 13.21 18.67
N PHE A 37 -2.24 11.92 18.50
CA PHE A 37 -1.55 11.38 17.36
C PHE A 37 -2.52 11.25 16.18
N ALA A 38 -2.37 12.13 15.19
CA ALA A 38 -3.15 12.09 13.96
C ALA A 38 -2.45 11.23 12.91
N ALA A 39 -3.23 10.61 12.01
CA ALA A 39 -2.70 9.85 10.89
C ALA A 39 -1.79 10.75 10.02
N ALA A 40 -0.63 10.22 9.67
CA ALA A 40 0.34 10.85 8.79
C ALA A 40 0.89 9.79 7.83
N PRO A 41 0.14 9.40 6.78
CA PRO A 41 0.55 8.34 5.86
C PRO A 41 1.93 8.63 5.26
N LEU A 42 2.76 7.59 5.08
CA LEU A 42 4.12 7.76 4.54
C LEU A 42 4.14 8.50 3.20
N ALA A 43 3.11 8.31 2.37
CA ALA A 43 2.92 9.02 1.10
C ALA A 43 2.82 10.55 1.27
N THR A 44 2.16 11.05 2.32
CA THR A 44 2.05 12.49 2.59
C THR A 44 3.32 13.08 3.19
N LEU A 45 4.19 12.23 3.74
CA LEU A 45 5.51 12.58 4.24
C LEU A 45 6.60 12.51 3.14
N GLY A 46 6.20 12.26 1.88
CA GLY A 46 7.13 12.21 0.75
C GLY A 46 7.82 10.86 0.54
N SER A 47 7.38 9.80 1.21
CA SER A 47 7.84 8.43 0.90
C SER A 47 7.34 8.01 -0.49
N ILE A 48 8.24 7.46 -1.30
CA ILE A 48 7.94 6.93 -2.63
C ILE A 48 8.54 5.53 -2.73
N VAL A 49 7.69 4.54 -3.02
CA VAL A 49 8.12 3.17 -3.27
C VAL A 49 8.70 3.07 -4.68
N SER A 50 9.97 2.74 -4.79
CA SER A 50 10.65 2.55 -6.07
C SER A 50 10.78 1.08 -6.40
N LEU A 51 10.36 0.68 -7.61
CA LEU A 51 10.57 -0.67 -8.16
C LEU A 51 11.89 -0.78 -8.94
N HIS A 52 12.73 0.24 -8.86
CA HIS A 52 14.09 0.20 -9.37
C HIS A 52 14.97 -0.66 -8.46
N SER A 53 15.84 -1.48 -9.05
CA SER A 53 16.75 -2.36 -8.31
C SER A 53 17.85 -1.61 -7.54
N GLY A 54 18.13 -0.36 -7.88
CA GLY A 54 19.12 0.48 -7.20
C GLY A 54 18.58 1.24 -5.98
N HIS A 55 19.43 2.08 -5.39
CA HIS A 55 19.04 2.95 -4.28
C HIS A 55 18.26 4.17 -4.80
N GLY A 56 16.98 4.26 -4.42
CA GLY A 56 16.13 5.40 -4.71
C GLY A 56 15.32 5.27 -5.99
N LEU A 57 14.93 6.40 -6.57
CA LEU A 57 14.08 6.46 -7.76
C LEU A 57 14.88 6.09 -9.03
N CYS A 58 14.23 5.50 -10.04
CA CYS A 58 14.90 5.06 -11.28
C CYS A 58 15.54 6.21 -12.10
N PRO A 59 16.86 6.25 -12.35
CA PRO A 59 17.53 7.39 -12.99
C PRO A 59 17.03 7.69 -14.41
N GLU A 60 16.53 6.69 -15.13
CA GLU A 60 16.00 6.81 -16.51
C GLU A 60 14.52 7.26 -16.56
N ARG A 61 13.99 7.83 -15.47
CA ARG A 61 12.64 8.41 -15.44
C ARG A 61 12.50 9.51 -16.52
N PRO A 62 11.31 9.66 -17.14
CA PRO A 62 11.03 10.79 -18.01
C PRO A 62 11.27 12.14 -17.32
N LYS A 63 11.67 13.18 -18.07
CA LYS A 63 11.89 14.52 -17.50
C LYS A 63 10.65 15.11 -16.84
N ALA A 64 9.46 14.86 -17.41
CA ALA A 64 8.17 15.30 -16.87
C ALA A 64 7.53 14.27 -15.92
N TRP A 65 8.34 13.41 -15.28
CA TRP A 65 7.84 12.38 -14.38
C TRP A 65 7.28 12.94 -13.08
N TYR A 66 6.19 12.34 -12.61
CA TYR A 66 5.60 12.62 -11.30
C TYR A 66 5.30 11.30 -10.55
N PRO A 67 5.36 11.30 -9.20
CA PRO A 67 5.00 10.13 -8.40
C PRO A 67 3.55 9.72 -8.67
N GLN A 68 3.37 8.46 -9.05
CA GLN A 68 2.05 7.90 -9.33
C GLN A 68 1.38 7.46 -8.01
N ASN A 69 0.05 7.54 -7.95
CA ASN A 69 -0.72 7.01 -6.83
C ASN A 69 -1.03 5.54 -7.09
N LEU A 70 -0.90 4.71 -6.05
CA LEU A 70 -1.39 3.34 -6.06
C LEU A 70 -2.09 3.09 -4.72
N THR A 71 -3.35 2.66 -4.79
CA THR A 71 -4.04 2.14 -3.62
C THR A 71 -3.70 0.66 -3.47
N VAL A 72 -3.08 0.29 -2.36
CA VAL A 72 -2.67 -1.07 -2.07
C VAL A 72 -3.55 -1.64 -0.96
N ILE A 73 -4.11 -2.81 -1.23
CA ILE A 73 -4.91 -3.59 -0.29
C ILE A 73 -3.97 -4.64 0.31
N ASP A 74 -3.69 -4.50 1.60
CA ASP A 74 -2.79 -5.37 2.38
C ASP A 74 -3.55 -6.05 3.54
N VAL A 75 -2.96 -7.06 4.15
CA VAL A 75 -3.52 -7.77 5.31
C VAL A 75 -3.81 -6.83 6.49
N ASN A 76 -3.08 -5.72 6.62
CA ASN A 76 -3.34 -4.72 7.65
C ASN A 76 -4.30 -3.60 7.17
N GLY A 77 -4.90 -3.68 5.98
CA GLY A 77 -5.90 -2.74 5.47
C GLY A 77 -5.50 -2.05 4.16
N VAL A 78 -6.11 -0.91 3.88
CA VAL A 78 -5.95 -0.16 2.64
C VAL A 78 -4.95 0.98 2.82
N HIS A 79 -4.08 1.18 1.82
CA HIS A 79 -3.01 2.17 1.84
C HIS A 79 -2.96 2.95 0.54
N ASP A 80 -2.87 4.27 0.63
CA ASP A 80 -2.49 5.09 -0.52
C ASP A 80 -0.99 5.33 -0.47
N ILE A 81 -0.28 4.83 -1.48
CA ILE A 81 1.16 5.00 -1.61
C ILE A 81 1.51 5.82 -2.85
N LYS A 82 2.65 6.51 -2.79
CA LYS A 82 3.32 7.04 -3.98
C LYS A 82 4.30 5.98 -4.48
N PHE A 83 4.35 5.79 -5.79
CA PHE A 83 5.21 4.78 -6.36
C PHE A 83 5.94 5.25 -7.62
N CYS A 84 7.03 4.55 -7.95
CA CYS A 84 7.87 4.76 -9.12
C CYS A 84 8.22 3.43 -9.77
N PHE A 85 7.81 3.23 -11.03
CA PHE A 85 8.30 2.12 -11.83
C PHE A 85 9.81 2.26 -12.15
N CYS A 86 10.43 1.15 -12.52
CA CYS A 86 11.70 1.17 -13.24
C CYS A 86 11.45 1.58 -14.70
N TYR A 87 12.29 2.48 -15.20
CA TYR A 87 12.31 3.00 -16.57
C TYR A 87 13.58 2.61 -17.34
N CYS A 88 14.49 1.85 -16.73
CA CYS A 88 15.72 1.43 -17.37
C CYS A 88 15.47 0.69 -18.69
N ARG A 89 16.37 0.79 -19.66
CA ARG A 89 16.25 0.08 -20.94
C ARG A 89 16.03 -1.43 -20.80
N THR A 90 16.64 -2.05 -19.79
CA THR A 90 16.53 -3.48 -19.47
C THR A 90 15.40 -3.82 -18.51
N ARG A 91 14.48 -2.88 -18.26
CA ARG A 91 13.37 -3.07 -17.31
C ARG A 91 12.44 -4.20 -17.75
N LEU A 92 11.81 -4.79 -16.75
CA LEU A 92 10.69 -5.70 -16.96
C LEU A 92 9.42 -4.92 -17.37
N PRO A 93 8.46 -5.58 -18.06
CA PRO A 93 7.12 -5.05 -18.25
C PRO A 93 6.44 -4.65 -16.93
N ILE A 94 5.52 -3.68 -16.97
CA ILE A 94 4.85 -3.10 -15.78
C ILE A 94 4.25 -4.18 -14.86
N LEU A 95 3.50 -5.13 -15.43
CA LEU A 95 2.90 -6.22 -14.67
C LEU A 95 3.97 -7.02 -13.92
N GLN A 96 5.05 -7.42 -14.59
CA GLN A 96 6.12 -8.17 -13.95
C GLN A 96 6.79 -7.36 -12.84
N GLN A 97 7.04 -6.05 -13.01
CA GLN A 97 7.58 -5.22 -11.93
C GLN A 97 6.69 -5.25 -10.67
N LEU A 98 5.36 -5.20 -10.83
CA LEU A 98 4.43 -5.33 -9.71
C LEU A 98 4.49 -6.71 -9.08
N LEU A 99 4.49 -7.78 -9.87
CA LEU A 99 4.58 -9.15 -9.36
C LEU A 99 5.90 -9.42 -8.61
N TYR A 100 7.02 -8.86 -9.08
CA TYR A 100 8.30 -8.90 -8.37
C TYR A 100 8.23 -8.18 -7.02
N ALA A 101 7.42 -7.10 -6.93
CA ALA A 101 7.12 -6.39 -5.69
C ALA A 101 6.02 -7.05 -4.84
N LYS A 102 5.58 -8.27 -5.20
CA LYS A 102 4.48 -9.01 -4.55
C LYS A 102 3.15 -8.26 -4.55
N LEU A 103 2.90 -7.50 -5.62
CA LEU A 103 1.68 -6.76 -5.88
C LEU A 103 0.96 -7.36 -7.09
N TRP A 104 -0.30 -7.73 -6.88
CA TRP A 104 -1.21 -8.14 -7.94
C TRP A 104 -2.10 -6.96 -8.34
N PRO A 105 -1.99 -6.43 -9.57
CA PRO A 105 -2.82 -5.31 -9.99
C PRO A 105 -4.28 -5.75 -10.14
N ALA A 106 -5.20 -4.87 -9.74
CA ALA A 106 -6.61 -5.04 -10.05
C ALA A 106 -6.92 -4.93 -11.55
N THR A 107 -6.17 -4.08 -12.26
CA THR A 107 -6.30 -3.83 -13.69
C THR A 107 -4.92 -3.85 -14.35
N ILE A 108 -4.79 -4.55 -15.48
CA ILE A 108 -3.49 -4.74 -16.15
C ILE A 108 -3.05 -3.47 -16.90
N SER A 109 -3.97 -2.76 -17.54
CA SER A 109 -3.66 -1.65 -18.46
C SER A 109 -3.19 -0.38 -17.75
N SER A 110 -3.76 -0.06 -16.59
CA SER A 110 -3.39 1.10 -15.77
C SER A 110 -3.74 0.82 -14.31
N PRO A 111 -2.81 0.23 -13.55
CA PRO A 111 -3.08 -0.17 -12.18
C PRO A 111 -3.09 1.05 -11.27
N SER A 112 -4.29 1.49 -10.89
CA SER A 112 -4.51 2.45 -9.80
C SER A 112 -4.76 1.74 -8.46
N THR A 113 -5.01 0.43 -8.49
CA THR A 113 -5.23 -0.42 -7.32
C THR A 113 -4.47 -1.73 -7.47
N ALA A 114 -3.90 -2.23 -6.37
CA ALA A 114 -3.25 -3.53 -6.31
C ALA A 114 -3.51 -4.22 -4.96
N PHE A 115 -3.44 -5.54 -4.95
CA PHE A 115 -3.48 -6.37 -3.74
C PHE A 115 -2.06 -6.86 -3.43
N THR A 116 -1.68 -6.91 -2.17
CA THR A 116 -0.49 -7.68 -1.80
C THR A 116 -0.80 -9.17 -1.94
N PHE A 117 0.20 -9.98 -2.29
CA PHE A 117 0.01 -11.43 -2.33
C PHE A 117 -0.40 -11.97 -0.94
N ALA A 118 0.13 -11.37 0.13
CA ALA A 118 -0.27 -11.69 1.50
C ALA A 118 -1.77 -11.48 1.74
N ALA A 119 -2.38 -10.41 1.21
CA ALA A 119 -3.82 -10.18 1.34
C ALA A 119 -4.65 -11.22 0.58
N LEU A 120 -4.19 -11.65 -0.61
CA LEU A 120 -4.84 -12.72 -1.38
C LEU A 120 -4.75 -14.06 -0.64
N ASP A 121 -3.57 -14.42 -0.14
CA ASP A 121 -3.35 -15.65 0.61
C ASP A 121 -4.17 -15.67 1.92
N ASP A 122 -4.21 -14.55 2.65
CA ASP A 122 -5.00 -14.40 3.89
C ASP A 122 -6.50 -14.55 3.62
N TYR A 123 -7.01 -13.93 2.55
CA TYR A 123 -8.39 -14.12 2.12
C TYR A 123 -8.70 -15.58 1.76
N HIS A 124 -7.81 -16.24 1.02
CA HIS A 124 -7.98 -17.63 0.64
C HIS A 124 -8.09 -18.54 1.87
N HIS A 125 -7.21 -18.37 2.85
CA HIS A 125 -7.28 -19.09 4.12
C HIS A 125 -8.59 -18.81 4.87
N HIS A 126 -9.04 -17.55 4.94
CA HIS A 126 -10.32 -17.22 5.59
C HIS A 126 -11.53 -17.83 4.90
N THR A 127 -11.51 -17.92 3.56
CA THR A 127 -12.55 -18.57 2.77
C THR A 127 -12.60 -20.07 3.08
N LEU A 128 -11.45 -20.75 3.09
CA LEU A 128 -11.37 -22.19 3.36
C LEU A 128 -11.71 -22.57 4.81
N THR A 129 -11.26 -21.77 5.79
CA THR A 129 -11.36 -22.11 7.21
C THR A 129 -12.64 -21.60 7.87
N SER A 130 -13.20 -20.49 7.40
CA SER A 130 -14.32 -19.80 8.04
C SER A 130 -15.47 -19.44 7.10
N ARG A 131 -15.38 -19.82 5.81
CA ARG A 131 -16.36 -19.48 4.76
C ARG A 131 -16.67 -17.98 4.69
N LYS A 132 -15.66 -17.16 5.00
CA LYS A 132 -15.80 -15.72 5.01
C LYS A 132 -16.02 -15.22 3.58
N SER A 133 -17.05 -14.41 3.38
CA SER A 133 -17.29 -13.79 2.09
C SER A 133 -16.23 -12.71 1.79
N ALA A 134 -15.98 -12.42 0.51
CA ALA A 134 -15.15 -11.28 0.13
C ALA A 134 -15.65 -9.96 0.72
N HIS A 135 -16.97 -9.80 0.86
CA HIS A 135 -17.56 -8.62 1.49
C HIS A 135 -17.13 -8.51 2.96
N ASP A 136 -17.25 -9.58 3.74
CA ASP A 136 -16.88 -9.54 5.17
C ASP A 136 -15.38 -9.39 5.37
N TYR A 137 -14.58 -9.95 4.45
CA TYR A 137 -13.14 -9.73 4.42
C TYR A 137 -12.82 -8.26 4.12
N TRP A 138 -13.44 -7.67 3.09
CA TRP A 138 -13.32 -6.24 2.79
C TRP A 138 -13.71 -5.35 3.97
N GLN A 139 -14.84 -5.61 4.63
CA GLN A 139 -15.25 -4.88 5.82
C GLN A 139 -14.22 -4.97 6.96
N THR A 140 -13.55 -6.12 7.09
CA THR A 140 -12.44 -6.29 8.04
C THR A 140 -11.26 -5.37 7.68
N LEU A 141 -10.88 -5.31 6.41
CA LEU A 141 -9.81 -4.43 5.92
C LEU A 141 -10.16 -2.95 6.11
N CYS A 142 -11.41 -2.54 5.86
CA CYS A 142 -11.88 -1.19 6.13
C CYS A 142 -11.74 -0.82 7.62
N ARG A 143 -12.14 -1.72 8.52
CA ARG A 143 -12.00 -1.51 9.98
C ARG A 143 -10.54 -1.48 10.44
N LYS A 144 -9.68 -2.32 9.85
CA LYS A 144 -8.22 -2.27 10.10
C LYS A 144 -7.62 -0.94 9.62
N THR A 145 -8.16 -0.35 8.56
CA THR A 145 -7.74 0.96 8.03
C THR A 145 -8.22 2.11 8.92
N SER A 146 -9.49 2.07 9.32
CA SER A 146 -10.13 3.06 10.19
C SER A 146 -11.27 2.40 10.94
N ASN A 147 -11.07 2.14 12.24
CA ASN A 147 -12.11 1.48 13.04
C ASN A 147 -13.30 2.42 13.34
N GLY A 148 -13.05 3.72 13.45
CA GLY A 148 -14.08 4.71 13.75
C GLY A 148 -14.93 5.11 12.54
N PHE A 149 -14.37 5.01 11.32
CA PHE A 149 -15.05 5.43 10.09
C PHE A 149 -14.75 4.47 8.92
N PRO A 150 -15.12 3.18 9.03
CA PRO A 150 -14.83 2.19 8.00
C PRO A 150 -15.54 2.49 6.66
N ASP A 151 -16.74 3.08 6.70
CA ASP A 151 -17.53 3.38 5.50
C ASP A 151 -16.94 4.50 4.64
N ARG A 152 -15.92 5.22 5.14
CA ARG A 152 -15.20 6.24 4.37
C ARG A 152 -14.08 5.67 3.52
N ILE A 153 -13.77 4.38 3.66
CA ILE A 153 -12.74 3.71 2.88
C ILE A 153 -13.36 3.30 1.55
N SER A 154 -12.97 3.99 0.48
CA SER A 154 -13.37 3.67 -0.88
C SER A 154 -12.16 3.30 -1.72
N VAL A 155 -12.30 2.20 -2.47
CA VAL A 155 -11.50 1.92 -3.66
C VAL A 155 -12.35 2.24 -4.88
N SER A 156 -11.75 2.34 -6.07
CA SER A 156 -12.50 2.72 -7.27
C SER A 156 -13.77 1.84 -7.46
N PRO A 157 -14.89 2.38 -8.00
CA PRO A 157 -16.21 1.74 -7.96
C PRO A 157 -16.28 0.33 -8.55
N HIS A 158 -15.35 -0.05 -9.42
CA HIS A 158 -15.29 -1.35 -10.07
C HIS A 158 -14.66 -2.46 -9.20
N LEU A 159 -14.11 -2.13 -8.02
CA LEU A 159 -13.26 -3.01 -7.21
C LEU A 159 -13.90 -3.52 -5.91
N ASN A 160 -15.15 -3.15 -5.63
CA ASN A 160 -15.86 -3.55 -4.43
C ASN A 160 -16.18 -5.06 -4.46
N ALA A 161 -15.44 -5.84 -3.67
CA ALA A 161 -15.57 -7.29 -3.41
C ALA A 161 -15.40 -8.25 -4.61
N HIS A 162 -15.80 -7.89 -5.83
CA HIS A 162 -15.79 -8.79 -6.99
C HIS A 162 -14.39 -9.28 -7.40
N TYR A 163 -13.36 -8.45 -7.24
CA TYR A 163 -11.99 -8.83 -7.60
C TYR A 163 -11.32 -9.73 -6.57
N ILE A 164 -11.69 -9.62 -5.29
CA ILE A 164 -11.19 -10.51 -4.24
C ILE A 164 -11.71 -11.94 -4.50
N CYS A 165 -12.93 -12.09 -5.01
CA CYS A 165 -13.51 -13.39 -5.39
C CYS A 165 -12.94 -14.02 -6.66
N MET A 166 -12.13 -13.31 -7.46
CA MET A 166 -11.56 -13.87 -8.69
C MET A 166 -10.32 -14.74 -8.44
N PHE A 167 -9.92 -14.91 -7.17
CA PHE A 167 -8.71 -15.63 -6.76
C PHE A 167 -8.99 -16.52 -5.55
#